data_AF-A0AAA9Z621-F1
#
_entry.id   AF-A0AAA9Z621-F1
#
_cell.length_a   1.000
_cell.length_b   1.000
_cell.length_c   1.000
_cell.angle_alpha   90.00
_cell.angle_beta   90.00
_cell.angle_gamma   90.00
#
_symmetry.space_group_name_H-M   'P 1'
#
loop_
_entity.id
_entity.type
_entity.pdbx_description
1 polymer ?
#
loop_
_entity_poly.entity_id
_entity_poly.type
_entity_poly.pdbx_seq_one_letter_code
_entity_poly.pdbx_strand_id
1 'polypeptide(L)'
;MRRTMPEMAGENLAPGSYNITYYDKPSHPVLQKVCSSRGYGSLSATTIRFKFDEVSSTPGMGEYDTTKVKPLRPSSYPFGVKVPRWKEKPSPAVPGPGTYCCKQRKDIRLQSFGGKIKIIPATMTICKTDNFDKCYRCDQTPQVDYWKHFKSDRSLCRRCMEKEIDDAKYRSKTKSVMMKRLATLKEFQRIRHCSYYHKHDHTTAAIQFVSNRDLKRKFRIENYLSSFRCLLRTYSALCNA
;
A
#
# COMPACT_ATOMS: atom_id res chain seq x y z
N MET A 1 -62.68 56.35 -19.79
CA MET A 1 -62.01 55.27 -20.55
C MET A 1 -62.32 53.93 -19.89
N ARG A 2 -63.24 53.14 -20.46
CA ARG A 2 -63.44 51.73 -20.09
C ARG A 2 -62.84 50.89 -21.22
N ARG A 3 -61.84 50.07 -20.93
CA ARG A 3 -61.28 49.12 -21.91
C ARG A 3 -62.26 47.95 -22.03
N THR A 4 -62.90 47.83 -23.19
CA THR A 4 -63.55 46.61 -23.67
C THR A 4 -62.47 45.69 -24.25
N MET A 5 -62.22 44.56 -23.61
CA MET A 5 -61.56 43.41 -24.25
C MET A 5 -62.55 42.24 -24.24
N PRO A 6 -62.66 41.48 -25.33
CA PRO A 6 -63.57 40.34 -25.40
C PRO A 6 -63.05 39.17 -24.56
N GLU A 7 -63.94 38.49 -23.85
CA GLU A 7 -63.65 37.27 -23.09
C GLU A 7 -63.25 36.14 -24.04
N MET A 8 -61.96 35.79 -24.05
CA MET A 8 -61.48 34.55 -24.64
C MET A 8 -61.73 33.43 -23.62
N ALA A 9 -62.93 32.87 -23.64
CA ALA A 9 -63.26 31.64 -22.91
C ALA A 9 -62.49 30.47 -23.55
N GLY A 10 -61.24 30.28 -23.12
CA GLY A 10 -60.39 29.14 -23.48
C GLY A 10 -60.18 28.23 -22.28
N GLU A 11 -60.51 26.95 -22.43
CA GLU A 11 -60.22 25.91 -21.45
C GLU A 11 -58.69 25.78 -21.23
N ASN A 12 -58.27 25.53 -19.98
CA ASN A 12 -56.86 25.43 -19.50
C ASN A 12 -56.23 26.74 -18.96
N LEU A 13 -56.89 27.38 -17.99
CA LEU A 13 -56.40 28.60 -17.31
C LEU A 13 -55.50 28.33 -16.09
N ALA A 14 -55.16 27.07 -15.80
CA ALA A 14 -54.29 26.75 -14.66
C ALA A 14 -52.81 26.79 -15.08
N PRO A 15 -51.90 27.29 -14.22
CA PRO A 15 -50.47 27.22 -14.48
C PRO A 15 -50.04 25.74 -14.60
N GLY A 16 -49.63 25.34 -15.81
CA GLY A 16 -49.22 23.96 -16.12
C GLY A 16 -50.22 23.13 -16.93
N SER A 17 -51.41 23.66 -17.28
CA SER A 17 -52.30 22.99 -18.24
C SER A 17 -52.03 23.51 -19.66
N TYR A 18 -51.37 22.71 -20.49
CA TYR A 18 -51.18 22.96 -21.92
C TYR A 18 -51.72 21.76 -22.71
N ASN A 19 -52.49 22.04 -23.76
CA ASN A 19 -52.95 21.00 -24.69
C ASN A 19 -51.76 20.46 -25.49
N ILE A 20 -51.33 19.22 -25.20
CA ILE A 20 -50.15 18.57 -25.80
C ILE A 20 -50.47 17.94 -27.16
N THR A 21 -51.50 18.42 -27.87
CA THR A 21 -51.95 17.84 -29.16
C THR A 21 -50.94 18.06 -30.31
N TYR A 22 -49.84 18.77 -30.05
CA TYR A 22 -48.77 19.02 -31.03
C TYR A 22 -47.78 17.84 -31.20
N TYR A 23 -47.64 16.95 -30.20
CA TYR A 23 -46.56 15.96 -30.17
C TYR A 23 -46.95 14.52 -30.54
N ASP A 24 -48.22 14.21 -30.81
CA ASP A 24 -48.67 12.86 -31.19
C ASP A 24 -48.34 12.49 -32.66
N LYS A 25 -47.45 13.23 -33.32
CA LYS A 25 -46.98 12.87 -34.67
C LYS A 25 -45.76 11.94 -34.53
N PRO A 26 -45.86 10.66 -34.96
CA PRO A 26 -44.73 9.71 -34.95
C PRO A 26 -43.54 10.11 -35.83
N SER A 27 -43.62 11.26 -36.53
CA SER A 27 -42.61 11.82 -37.39
C SER A 27 -41.75 12.93 -36.75
N HIS A 28 -41.90 13.22 -35.45
CA HIS A 28 -41.11 14.30 -34.83
C HIS A 28 -39.61 13.92 -34.74
N PRO A 29 -38.68 14.73 -35.30
CA PRO A 29 -37.26 14.36 -35.42
C PRO A 29 -36.56 14.15 -34.07
N VAL A 30 -37.09 14.71 -32.98
CA VAL A 30 -36.59 14.49 -31.60
C VAL A 30 -36.87 13.08 -31.08
N LEU A 31 -37.92 12.40 -31.58
CA LEU A 31 -38.25 11.02 -31.21
C LEU A 31 -37.48 9.98 -32.03
N GLN A 32 -36.89 10.38 -33.16
CA GLN A 32 -35.95 9.56 -33.93
C GLN A 32 -34.57 9.54 -33.25
N LYS A 33 -34.47 8.87 -32.10
CA LYS A 33 -33.17 8.58 -31.48
C LYS A 33 -32.43 7.58 -32.38
N VAL A 34 -31.48 8.06 -33.17
CA VAL A 34 -30.49 7.21 -33.82
C VAL A 34 -29.56 6.67 -32.75
N CYS A 35 -29.89 5.50 -32.19
CA CYS A 35 -28.97 4.74 -31.37
C CYS A 35 -27.76 4.41 -32.26
N SER A 36 -26.56 4.85 -31.87
CA SER A 36 -25.36 4.47 -32.60
C SER A 36 -25.24 2.94 -32.61
N SER A 37 -24.82 2.35 -33.72
CA SER A 37 -24.63 0.89 -33.85
C SER A 37 -23.63 0.31 -32.84
N ARG A 38 -22.83 1.18 -32.22
CA ARG A 38 -21.86 0.85 -31.16
C ARG A 38 -22.46 0.90 -29.74
N GLY A 39 -23.75 1.23 -29.58
CA GLY A 39 -24.46 1.18 -28.30
C GLY A 39 -24.17 2.33 -27.33
N TYR A 40 -23.41 3.35 -27.73
CA TYR A 40 -23.14 4.53 -26.90
C TYR A 40 -23.85 5.78 -27.46
N GLY A 41 -24.47 6.58 -26.58
CA GLY A 41 -25.12 7.84 -26.98
C GLY A 41 -24.11 8.89 -27.47
N SER A 42 -24.59 9.88 -28.23
CA SER A 42 -23.76 10.97 -28.80
C SER A 42 -23.00 11.79 -27.74
N LEU A 43 -23.46 11.78 -26.49
CA LEU A 43 -22.82 12.46 -25.36
C LEU A 43 -21.84 11.56 -24.58
N SER A 44 -21.62 10.32 -25.02
CA SER A 44 -20.67 9.42 -24.37
C SER A 44 -19.24 9.83 -24.70
N ALA A 45 -18.42 10.09 -23.67
CA ALA A 45 -17.00 10.37 -23.86
C ALA A 45 -16.28 9.11 -24.36
N THR A 46 -15.99 9.07 -25.67
CA THR A 46 -15.27 7.99 -26.38
C THR A 46 -13.76 8.12 -26.34
N THR A 47 -13.24 9.24 -25.83
CA THR A 47 -11.81 9.47 -25.70
C THR A 47 -11.24 8.66 -24.54
N ILE A 48 -9.99 8.22 -24.67
CA ILE A 48 -9.26 7.53 -23.60
C ILE A 48 -9.19 8.48 -22.40
N ARG A 49 -10.02 8.23 -21.37
CA ARG A 49 -10.14 9.10 -20.19
C ARG A 49 -8.87 9.16 -19.35
N PHE A 50 -8.03 8.13 -19.44
CA PHE A 50 -6.79 8.03 -18.69
C PHE A 50 -5.63 7.73 -19.65
N LYS A 51 -4.72 8.69 -19.83
CA LYS A 51 -3.41 8.39 -20.39
C LYS A 51 -2.69 7.51 -19.37
N PHE A 52 -2.56 6.21 -19.65
CA PHE A 52 -1.69 5.33 -18.88
C PHE A 52 -0.23 5.67 -19.21
N ASP A 53 0.21 6.85 -18.78
CA ASP A 53 1.62 7.19 -18.86
C ASP A 53 2.36 6.32 -17.83
N GLU A 54 3.21 5.45 -18.38
CA GLU A 54 3.94 4.36 -17.71
C GLU A 54 3.11 3.13 -17.32
N VAL A 55 3.18 2.11 -18.17
CA VAL A 55 3.12 0.73 -17.71
C VAL A 55 4.23 0.55 -16.67
N SER A 56 3.87 0.51 -15.40
CA SER A 56 4.79 0.19 -14.32
C SER A 56 5.35 -1.22 -14.58
N SER A 57 6.64 -1.31 -14.92
CA SER A 57 7.37 -2.60 -14.98
C SER A 57 7.50 -3.28 -13.61
N THR A 58 7.08 -2.60 -12.54
CA THR A 58 6.92 -3.19 -11.22
C THR A 58 5.58 -3.93 -11.16
N PRO A 59 5.57 -5.24 -10.88
CA PRO A 59 4.34 -5.99 -10.66
C PRO A 59 3.52 -5.35 -9.52
N GLY A 60 2.21 -5.48 -9.62
CA GLY A 60 1.28 -5.15 -8.55
C GLY A 60 1.65 -5.89 -7.26
N MET A 61 1.40 -5.24 -6.13
CA MET A 61 1.62 -5.85 -4.81
C MET A 61 0.72 -7.09 -4.64
N GLY A 62 1.30 -8.28 -4.82
CA GLY A 62 0.59 -9.57 -4.72
C GLY A 62 0.36 -10.27 -6.05
N GLU A 63 0.84 -9.72 -7.17
CA GLU A 63 0.67 -10.32 -8.49
C GLU A 63 1.41 -11.66 -8.64
N TYR A 64 2.53 -11.83 -7.94
CA TYR A 64 3.24 -13.12 -7.82
C TYR A 64 2.90 -13.86 -6.51
N ASP A 65 1.87 -13.47 -5.78
CA ASP A 65 1.49 -14.18 -4.55
C ASP A 65 0.88 -15.54 -4.93
N THR A 66 1.72 -16.55 -5.04
CA THR A 66 1.30 -17.94 -5.28
C THR A 66 0.72 -18.58 -4.03
N THR A 67 0.45 -17.82 -2.97
CA THR A 67 -0.24 -18.32 -1.78
C THR A 67 -1.67 -18.69 -2.19
N LYS A 68 -1.82 -19.92 -2.66
CA LYS A 68 -3.12 -20.59 -2.73
C LYS A 68 -3.73 -20.42 -1.34
N VAL A 69 -4.92 -19.81 -1.28
CA VAL A 69 -5.74 -19.80 -0.06
C VAL A 69 -5.68 -21.22 0.47
N LYS A 70 -5.08 -21.39 1.66
CA LYS A 70 -5.03 -22.73 2.25
C LYS A 70 -6.48 -23.18 2.33
N PRO A 71 -6.89 -24.27 1.65
CA PRO A 71 -8.23 -24.78 1.85
C PRO A 71 -8.39 -24.96 3.35
N LEU A 72 -9.48 -24.43 3.90
CA LEU A 72 -9.86 -24.68 5.29
C LEU A 72 -9.77 -26.19 5.47
N ARG A 73 -8.76 -26.65 6.20
CA ARG A 73 -8.64 -28.07 6.48
C ARG A 73 -9.85 -28.39 7.35
N PRO A 74 -10.81 -29.22 6.90
CA PRO A 74 -11.79 -29.72 7.85
C PRO A 74 -11.04 -30.37 9.00
N SER A 75 -11.57 -30.25 10.22
CA SER A 75 -11.05 -30.97 11.39
C SER A 75 -10.72 -32.40 10.96
N SER A 76 -9.46 -32.83 11.12
CA SER A 76 -9.03 -34.14 10.60
C SER A 76 -9.70 -35.31 11.32
N TYR A 77 -10.48 -35.04 12.37
CA TYR A 77 -11.16 -36.05 13.16
C TYR A 77 -12.63 -35.68 13.33
N PRO A 78 -13.54 -36.41 12.67
CA PRO A 78 -14.97 -36.22 12.91
C PRO A 78 -15.43 -36.74 14.29
N PHE A 79 -14.62 -37.51 15.04
CA PHE A 79 -15.04 -38.16 16.30
C PHE A 79 -13.96 -38.31 17.40
N GLY A 80 -12.89 -37.51 17.39
CA GLY A 80 -11.95 -37.45 18.54
C GLY A 80 -11.06 -38.68 18.83
N VAL A 81 -11.03 -39.70 17.96
CA VAL A 81 -10.20 -40.91 18.18
C VAL A 81 -8.74 -40.68 17.80
N LYS A 82 -7.83 -40.65 18.76
CA LYS A 82 -6.38 -40.55 18.49
C LYS A 82 -5.79 -41.93 18.23
N VAL A 83 -5.50 -42.25 16.96
CA VAL A 83 -4.61 -43.38 16.63
C VAL A 83 -3.23 -42.77 16.33
N PRO A 84 -2.14 -43.20 16.98
CA PRO A 84 -0.81 -42.67 16.70
C PRO A 84 -0.37 -43.16 15.32
N ARG A 85 -0.57 -42.34 14.28
CA ARG A 85 -0.24 -42.70 12.91
C ARG A 85 1.00 -41.95 12.43
N TRP A 86 2.03 -42.76 12.13
CA TRP A 86 3.30 -42.47 11.47
C TRP A 86 4.28 -41.53 12.18
N LYS A 87 5.46 -42.09 12.48
CA LYS A 87 6.68 -41.37 12.85
C LYS A 87 6.84 -40.13 11.96
N GLU A 88 7.13 -39.00 12.59
CA GLU A 88 7.48 -37.75 11.91
C GLU A 88 8.48 -38.06 10.79
N LYS A 89 8.10 -37.80 9.54
CA LYS A 89 9.05 -37.92 8.43
C LYS A 89 10.21 -36.98 8.77
N PRO A 90 11.48 -37.44 8.71
CA PRO A 90 12.61 -36.56 8.94
C PRO A 90 12.50 -35.37 7.98
N SER A 91 12.58 -34.16 8.53
CA SER A 91 12.64 -32.95 7.72
C SER A 91 13.84 -33.08 6.77
N PRO A 92 13.66 -33.03 5.44
CA PRO A 92 14.77 -33.14 4.53
C PRO A 92 15.74 -31.98 4.77
N ALA A 93 17.04 -32.26 4.72
CA ALA A 93 18.10 -31.25 4.87
C ALA A 93 17.96 -30.10 3.86
N VAL A 94 17.33 -30.38 2.71
CA VAL A 94 16.97 -29.38 1.70
C VAL A 94 15.45 -29.23 1.66
N PRO A 95 14.89 -28.04 1.99
CA PRO A 95 13.46 -27.81 1.87
C PRO A 95 13.02 -27.92 0.41
N GLY A 96 12.02 -28.76 0.15
CA GLY A 96 11.41 -28.88 -1.16
C GLY A 96 10.62 -27.62 -1.56
N PRO A 97 10.23 -27.49 -2.83
CA PRO A 97 9.33 -26.42 -3.27
C PRO A 97 8.02 -26.47 -2.46
N GLY A 98 7.71 -25.39 -1.74
CA GLY A 98 6.55 -25.29 -0.85
C GLY A 98 6.81 -25.55 0.64
N THR A 99 8.02 -25.97 1.05
CA THR A 99 8.41 -26.09 2.47
C THR A 99 8.76 -24.73 3.10
N TYR A 100 9.01 -23.71 2.29
CA TYR A 100 9.20 -22.34 2.75
C TYR A 100 7.86 -21.76 3.25
N CYS A 101 7.69 -21.70 4.56
CA CYS A 101 6.56 -20.99 5.15
C CYS A 101 6.81 -19.48 5.02
N CYS A 102 6.26 -18.86 3.96
CA CYS A 102 6.20 -17.41 3.86
C CYS A 102 5.36 -16.89 5.03
N LYS A 103 5.99 -16.21 6.00
CA LYS A 103 5.26 -15.48 7.04
C LYS A 103 4.25 -14.56 6.35
N GLN A 104 3.03 -14.49 6.88
CA GLN A 104 1.98 -13.62 6.35
C GLN A 104 2.54 -12.23 6.08
N ARG A 105 2.32 -11.76 4.85
CA ARG A 105 2.74 -10.44 4.41
C ARG A 105 2.07 -9.39 5.29
N LYS A 106 2.83 -8.45 5.82
CA LYS A 106 2.24 -7.27 6.46
C LYS A 106 1.52 -6.49 5.37
N ASP A 107 0.24 -6.19 5.54
CA ASP A 107 -0.43 -5.30 4.62
C ASP A 107 0.19 -3.90 4.75
N ILE A 108 0.74 -3.41 3.64
CA ILE A 108 1.36 -2.07 3.56
C ILE A 108 0.28 -1.02 3.22
N ARG A 109 -0.92 -1.48 2.86
CA ARG A 109 -2.06 -0.64 2.57
C ARG A 109 -2.88 -0.45 3.83
N LEU A 110 -3.14 0.81 4.17
CA LEU A 110 -4.29 1.13 5.01
C LEU A 110 -5.51 1.19 4.09
N GLN A 111 -6.32 0.13 4.09
CA GLN A 111 -7.57 0.10 3.33
C GLN A 111 -8.70 0.59 4.24
N SER A 112 -9.33 1.71 3.86
CA SER A 112 -10.66 2.07 4.34
C SER A 112 -11.64 1.65 3.26
N PHE A 113 -12.74 0.98 3.60
CA PHE A 113 -13.79 0.62 2.62
C PHE A 113 -14.24 1.90 1.88
N GLY A 114 -14.04 1.94 0.55
CA GLY A 114 -14.37 3.09 -0.30
C GLY A 114 -13.40 4.28 -0.22
N GLY A 115 -12.31 4.19 0.56
CA GLY A 115 -11.35 5.25 0.76
C GLY A 115 -10.11 5.18 -0.15
N LYS A 116 -9.36 6.28 -0.21
CA LYS A 116 -8.05 6.33 -0.89
C LYS A 116 -7.07 5.38 -0.17
N ILE A 117 -6.49 4.45 -0.92
CA ILE A 117 -5.44 3.56 -0.40
C ILE A 117 -4.19 4.40 -0.07
N LYS A 118 -3.82 4.46 1.20
CA LYS A 118 -2.56 5.07 1.64
C LYS A 118 -1.47 4.00 1.69
N ILE A 119 -0.41 4.16 0.90
CA ILE A 119 0.78 3.32 0.95
C ILE A 119 1.68 3.86 2.07
N ILE A 120 1.91 3.05 3.10
CA ILE A 120 2.85 3.41 4.17
C ILE A 120 4.27 3.09 3.68
N PRO A 121 5.20 4.06 3.63
CA PRO A 121 6.54 3.78 3.17
C PRO A 121 7.29 2.87 4.14
N ALA A 122 8.09 1.95 3.61
CA ALA A 122 8.87 0.98 4.39
C ALA A 122 9.99 1.63 5.22
N THR A 123 10.42 2.83 4.81
CA THR A 123 11.36 3.72 5.52
C THR A 123 10.77 5.10 5.60
N MET A 124 10.80 5.69 6.79
CA MET A 124 10.46 7.11 6.94
C MET A 124 11.63 7.97 6.48
N THR A 125 11.35 9.08 5.80
CA THR A 125 12.37 10.05 5.40
C THR A 125 12.26 11.29 6.27
N ILE A 126 13.34 11.67 6.95
CA ILE A 126 13.44 12.91 7.71
C ILE A 126 14.13 13.96 6.83
N CYS A 127 13.50 15.12 6.74
CA CYS A 127 14.05 16.30 6.08
C CYS A 127 14.69 17.21 7.14
N LYS A 128 16.01 17.37 7.09
CA LYS A 128 16.79 18.28 7.93
C LYS A 128 17.90 18.89 7.06
N THR A 129 18.37 20.08 7.43
CA THR A 129 19.46 20.75 6.72
C THR A 129 20.72 19.89 6.67
N ASP A 130 21.11 19.37 7.82
CA ASP A 130 22.30 18.55 7.99
C ASP A 130 22.03 17.30 8.86
N ASN A 131 22.79 16.24 8.56
CA ASN A 131 22.74 14.97 9.27
C ASN A 131 23.63 14.96 10.51
N PHE A 132 23.09 15.37 11.65
CA PHE A 132 23.81 15.29 12.93
C PHE A 132 23.47 14.06 13.76
N ASP A 133 22.62 13.15 13.26
CA ASP A 133 22.30 11.92 13.98
C ASP A 133 23.56 11.01 14.04
N LYS A 134 23.98 10.64 15.25
CA LYS A 134 25.13 9.74 15.49
C LYS A 134 24.68 8.45 16.16
N CYS A 135 25.27 7.33 15.76
CA CYS A 135 24.96 6.02 16.34
C CYS A 135 25.42 5.96 17.80
N TYR A 136 24.52 5.66 18.73
CA TYR A 136 24.81 5.57 20.17
C TYR A 136 25.87 4.52 20.54
N ARG A 137 26.10 3.52 19.69
CA ARG A 137 27.02 2.40 20.00
C ARG A 137 28.40 2.53 19.35
N CYS A 138 28.51 3.26 18.24
CA CYS A 138 29.77 3.35 17.49
C CYS A 138 30.15 4.80 17.13
N ASP A 139 29.34 5.77 17.53
CA ASP A 139 29.51 7.23 17.34
C ASP A 139 29.69 7.72 15.89
N GLN A 140 29.62 6.80 14.92
CA GLN A 140 29.65 7.10 13.51
C GLN A 140 28.30 7.63 13.04
N THR A 141 28.36 8.58 12.09
CA THR A 141 27.20 9.05 11.35
C THR A 141 26.69 7.94 10.43
N PRO A 142 25.41 7.57 10.49
CA PRO A 142 24.87 6.54 9.61
C PRO A 142 24.84 7.04 8.16
N GLN A 143 25.48 6.30 7.26
CA GLN A 143 25.52 6.65 5.83
C GLN A 143 24.21 6.32 5.08
N VAL A 144 23.43 5.36 5.59
CA VAL A 144 22.24 4.79 4.94
C VAL A 144 21.11 4.75 5.98
N ASP A 145 20.01 4.02 5.71
CA ASP A 145 18.94 3.72 6.66
C ASP A 145 19.50 3.36 8.05
N TYR A 146 18.97 4.04 9.05
CA TYR A 146 19.29 3.82 10.46
C TYR A 146 18.01 3.71 11.28
N TRP A 147 18.17 3.38 12.54
CA TRP A 147 17.08 3.24 13.49
C TRP A 147 17.10 4.42 14.43
N LYS A 148 15.97 5.07 14.63
CA LYS A 148 15.84 6.14 15.62
C LYS A 148 14.69 5.85 16.56
N HIS A 149 14.94 6.08 17.83
CA HIS A 149 13.91 6.08 18.86
C HIS A 149 13.51 7.52 19.13
N PHE A 150 12.30 7.91 18.73
CA PHE A 150 11.85 9.30 18.80
C PHE A 150 11.66 9.81 20.23
N LYS A 151 11.34 8.95 21.20
CA LYS A 151 11.12 9.42 22.59
C LYS A 151 12.42 9.68 23.35
N SER A 152 13.52 9.02 22.96
CA SER A 152 14.82 9.14 23.66
C SER A 152 15.91 9.75 22.79
N ASP A 153 15.55 10.14 21.56
CA ASP A 153 16.44 10.63 20.51
C ASP A 153 17.70 9.79 20.26
N ARG A 154 17.68 8.51 20.65
CA ARG A 154 18.79 7.58 20.38
C ARG A 154 18.73 7.07 18.96
N SER A 155 19.87 7.07 18.29
CA SER A 155 20.00 6.50 16.95
C SER A 155 20.96 5.31 16.93
N LEU A 156 20.69 4.33 16.08
CA LEU A 156 21.50 3.13 15.89
C LEU A 156 21.69 2.89 14.40
N CYS A 157 22.95 2.69 13.98
CA CYS A 157 23.24 2.25 12.63
C CYS A 157 22.77 0.80 12.43
N ARG A 158 22.63 0.37 11.17
CA ARG A 158 22.19 -1.00 10.84
C ARG A 158 22.96 -2.10 11.56
N ARG A 159 24.29 -2.02 11.53
CA ARG A 159 25.18 -3.02 12.14
C ARG A 159 24.99 -3.10 13.64
N CYS A 160 24.89 -1.94 14.31
CA CYS A 160 24.68 -1.88 15.75
C CYS A 160 23.27 -2.34 16.13
N MET A 161 22.24 -2.02 15.34
CA MET A 161 20.89 -2.51 15.57
C MET A 161 20.81 -4.04 15.49
N GLU A 162 21.47 -4.65 14.51
CA GLU A 162 21.55 -6.10 14.38
C GLU A 162 22.27 -6.72 15.59
N LYS A 163 23.41 -6.15 16.01
CA LYS A 163 24.12 -6.56 17.22
C LYS A 163 23.26 -6.46 18.49
N GLU A 164 22.49 -5.39 18.68
CA GLU A 164 21.58 -5.25 19.82
C GLU A 164 20.49 -6.33 19.82
N ILE A 165 19.93 -6.65 18.65
CA ILE A 165 18.95 -7.72 18.51
C ILE A 165 19.56 -9.08 18.87
N ASP A 166 20.78 -9.34 18.41
CA ASP A 166 21.47 -10.60 18.66
C ASP A 166 21.90 -10.72 20.13
N ASP A 167 22.44 -9.64 20.72
CA ASP A 167 22.76 -9.57 22.14
C ASP A 167 21.49 -9.78 23.00
N ALA A 168 20.35 -9.22 22.58
CA ALA A 168 19.08 -9.45 23.24
C ALA A 168 18.63 -10.92 23.16
N LYS A 169 18.80 -11.60 22.03
CA LYS A 169 18.39 -13.00 21.85
C LYS A 169 19.31 -14.00 22.54
N TYR A 170 20.60 -13.88 22.31
CA TYR A 170 21.57 -14.93 22.63
C TYR A 170 22.33 -14.68 23.94
N ARG A 171 22.42 -13.42 24.41
CA ARG A 171 23.15 -13.08 25.65
C ARG A 171 22.24 -12.72 26.83
N SER A 172 20.92 -12.82 26.68
CA SER A 172 20.00 -12.54 27.78
C SER A 172 19.97 -13.70 28.79
N LYS A 173 20.15 -13.37 30.07
CA LYS A 173 20.14 -14.35 31.18
C LYS A 173 18.82 -15.10 31.31
N THR A 174 17.70 -14.40 31.09
CA THR A 174 16.35 -14.96 31.22
C THR A 174 15.47 -14.57 30.05
N LYS A 175 14.45 -15.40 29.77
CA LYS A 175 13.46 -15.17 28.72
C LYS A 175 12.68 -13.86 28.92
N SER A 176 12.39 -13.47 30.16
CA SER A 176 11.69 -12.22 30.46
C SER A 176 12.54 -11.00 30.11
N VAL A 177 13.83 -11.01 30.42
CA VAL A 177 14.79 -9.95 30.05
C VAL A 177 14.94 -9.87 28.54
N MET A 178 15.06 -11.02 27.86
CA MET A 178 15.09 -11.11 26.40
C MET A 178 13.87 -10.42 25.78
N MET A 179 12.65 -10.75 26.25
CA MET A 179 11.41 -10.18 25.72
C MET A 179 11.32 -8.67 25.96
N LYS A 180 11.71 -8.18 27.15
CA LYS A 180 11.74 -6.74 27.45
C LYS A 180 12.71 -5.99 26.53
N ARG A 181 13.93 -6.49 26.34
CA ARG A 181 14.92 -5.89 25.42
C ARG A 181 14.44 -5.88 23.97
N LEU A 182 13.85 -6.98 23.51
CA LEU A 182 13.29 -7.03 22.16
C LEU A 182 12.08 -6.10 22.01
N ALA A 183 11.29 -5.88 23.07
CA ALA A 183 10.20 -4.91 23.06
C ALA A 183 10.73 -3.47 22.92
N THR A 184 11.76 -3.09 23.68
CA THR A 184 12.37 -1.76 23.56
C THR A 184 12.98 -1.54 22.17
N LEU A 185 13.61 -2.57 21.58
CA LEU A 185 14.17 -2.48 20.22
C LEU A 185 13.09 -2.37 19.13
N LYS A 186 11.85 -2.82 19.38
CA LYS A 186 10.73 -2.64 18.44
C LYS A 186 10.23 -1.21 18.38
N GLU A 187 10.45 -0.40 19.42
CA GLU A 187 10.05 1.01 19.42
C GLU A 187 10.89 1.88 18.47
N PHE A 188 12.07 1.39 18.07
CA PHE A 188 12.90 2.06 17.08
C PHE A 188 12.26 1.99 15.69
N GLN A 189 12.16 3.14 15.04
CA GLN A 189 11.67 3.24 13.68
C GLN A 189 12.82 3.36 12.69
N ARG A 190 12.67 2.75 11.51
CA ARG A 190 13.67 2.83 10.45
C ARG A 190 13.51 4.11 9.64
N ILE A 191 14.59 4.88 9.56
CA ILE A 191 14.62 6.24 9.04
C ILE A 191 15.76 6.40 8.03
N ARG A 192 15.57 7.33 7.09
CA ARG A 192 16.57 7.82 6.16
C ARG A 192 16.55 9.34 6.15
N HIS A 193 17.71 9.97 5.93
CA HIS A 193 17.78 11.41 5.69
C HIS A 193 17.37 11.79 4.27
N CYS A 194 16.93 13.02 4.05
CA CYS A 194 16.49 13.52 2.75
C CYS A 194 17.61 13.75 1.70
N SER A 195 18.88 13.68 2.10
CA SER A 195 20.05 13.97 1.26
C SER A 195 20.17 13.12 -0.01
N TYR A 196 19.43 12.00 -0.12
CA TYR A 196 19.44 11.17 -1.33
C TYR A 196 18.60 11.71 -2.49
N TYR A 197 17.76 12.73 -2.29
CA TYR A 197 16.91 13.28 -3.36
C TYR A 197 16.87 14.80 -3.44
N HIS A 198 17.22 15.51 -2.36
CA HIS A 198 17.45 16.94 -2.41
C HIS A 198 18.64 17.35 -1.56
N LYS A 199 19.15 18.55 -1.81
CA LYS A 199 20.19 19.21 -1.01
C LYS A 199 19.63 20.47 -0.37
N HIS A 200 20.19 20.84 0.76
CA HIS A 200 19.80 22.04 1.51
C HIS A 200 20.84 23.17 1.42
N ASP A 201 22.09 22.86 1.08
CA ASP A 201 23.20 23.83 1.00
C ASP A 201 23.27 24.73 2.26
N HIS A 202 23.11 24.12 3.44
CA HIS A 202 23.01 24.78 4.76
C HIS A 202 21.88 25.81 4.93
N THR A 203 20.96 25.88 3.96
CA THR A 203 19.75 26.70 4.02
C THR A 203 18.52 25.85 4.30
N THR A 204 17.41 26.50 4.68
CA THR A 204 16.12 25.82 4.86
C THR A 204 15.48 25.42 3.54
N ALA A 205 15.89 26.01 2.41
CA ALA A 205 15.41 25.65 1.09
C ALA A 205 15.92 24.27 0.67
N ALA A 206 15.14 23.53 -0.11
CA ALA A 206 15.48 22.20 -0.58
C ALA A 206 15.51 22.16 -2.11
N ILE A 207 16.69 21.94 -2.69
CA ILE A 207 16.88 21.82 -4.14
C ILE A 207 16.83 20.35 -4.52
N GLN A 208 15.74 19.95 -5.17
CA GLN A 208 15.54 18.57 -5.64
C GLN A 208 16.41 18.28 -6.86
N PHE A 209 17.24 17.24 -6.79
CA PHE A 209 18.03 16.77 -7.92
C PHE A 209 17.49 15.46 -8.51
N VAL A 210 16.60 14.77 -7.81
CA VAL A 210 15.88 13.59 -8.31
C VAL A 210 14.47 13.99 -8.71
N SER A 211 14.02 13.52 -9.88
CA SER A 211 12.67 13.79 -10.36
C SER A 211 11.61 13.12 -9.48
N ASN A 212 10.42 13.73 -9.39
CA ASN A 212 9.30 13.15 -8.66
C ASN A 212 8.86 11.78 -9.22
N ARG A 213 9.05 11.54 -10.52
CA ARG A 213 8.74 10.27 -11.19
C ARG A 213 9.67 9.17 -10.67
N ASP A 214 10.97 9.44 -10.63
CA ASP A 214 11.97 8.50 -10.14
C ASP A 214 11.84 8.26 -8.64
N LEU A 215 11.54 9.30 -7.86
CA LEU A 215 11.29 9.18 -6.44
C LEU A 215 10.09 8.26 -6.16
N LYS A 216 8.97 8.45 -6.87
CA LYS A 216 7.79 7.59 -6.78
C LYS A 216 8.09 6.15 -7.20
N ARG A 217 8.90 5.95 -8.24
CA ARG A 217 9.33 4.61 -8.68
C ARG A 217 10.18 3.94 -7.61
N LYS A 218 11.16 4.65 -7.04
CA LYS A 218 12.03 4.16 -5.96
C LYS A 218 11.21 3.74 -4.73
N PHE A 219 10.28 4.57 -4.28
CA PHE A 219 9.42 4.22 -3.15
C PHE A 219 8.52 3.01 -3.43
N ARG A 220 7.97 2.90 -4.64
CA ARG A 220 7.19 1.72 -5.04
C ARG A 220 8.02 0.44 -4.95
N ILE A 221 9.24 0.44 -5.51
CA ILE A 221 10.16 -0.70 -5.49
C ILE A 221 10.58 -1.04 -4.05
N GLU A 222 10.96 -0.04 -3.25
CA GLU A 222 11.37 -0.26 -1.86
C GLU A 222 10.24 -0.85 -1.01
N ASN A 223 9.00 -0.37 -1.18
CA ASN A 223 7.83 -0.90 -0.50
C ASN A 223 7.52 -2.33 -0.93
N TYR A 224 7.63 -2.62 -2.23
CA TYR A 224 7.50 -3.97 -2.75
C TYR A 224 8.54 -4.92 -2.12
N LEU A 225 9.82 -4.58 -2.19
CA LEU A 225 10.93 -5.39 -1.67
C LEU A 225 10.88 -5.53 -0.14
N SER A 226 10.37 -4.54 0.58
CA SER A 226 10.21 -4.60 2.04
C SER A 226 9.31 -5.76 2.48
N SER A 227 8.33 -6.15 1.65
CA SER A 227 7.45 -7.29 1.90
C SER A 227 8.22 -8.61 1.93
N PHE A 228 9.26 -8.73 1.10
CA PHE A 228 10.04 -9.95 0.94
C PHE A 228 11.27 -9.99 1.86
N ARG A 229 11.61 -8.89 2.53
CA ARG A 229 12.80 -8.79 3.39
C ARG A 229 12.78 -9.76 4.58
N CYS A 230 11.60 -10.25 4.98
CA CYS A 230 11.48 -11.32 5.98
C CYS A 230 12.06 -12.67 5.49
N LEU A 231 12.05 -12.93 4.18
CA LEU A 231 12.54 -14.17 3.55
C LEU A 231 14.08 -14.21 3.47
N LEU A 232 14.73 -13.07 3.28
CA LEU A 232 16.21 -12.99 3.20
C LEU A 232 16.90 -13.16 4.56
N ARG A 233 16.23 -12.79 5.67
CA ARG A 233 16.72 -13.05 7.03
C ARG A 233 16.65 -14.53 7.42
N THR A 234 15.74 -15.30 6.82
CA THR A 234 15.69 -16.77 7.01
C THR A 234 16.69 -17.48 6.11
N TYR A 235 16.96 -16.98 4.90
CA TYR A 235 17.98 -17.54 4.01
C TYR A 235 19.40 -17.40 4.56
N SER A 236 19.75 -16.24 5.15
CA SER A 236 21.07 -16.04 5.78
C SER A 236 21.29 -16.87 7.06
N ALA A 237 20.23 -17.31 7.72
CA ALA A 237 20.31 -18.24 8.85
C ALA A 237 20.41 -19.71 8.40
N LEU A 238 19.98 -20.03 7.18
CA LEU A 238 20.05 -21.38 6.60
C LEU A 238 21.32 -21.61 5.76
N CYS A 239 21.94 -20.57 5.19
CA CYS A 239 23.20 -20.70 4.46
C CYS A 239 24.46 -20.68 5.35
N ASN A 240 24.31 -20.44 6.66
CA ASN A 240 25.41 -20.46 7.64
C ASN A 240 25.30 -21.66 8.61
N ALA A 241 24.52 -22.69 8.25
CA ALA A 241 24.40 -23.95 8.98
C ALA A 241 24.92 -25.09 8.10
#